data_AF-A0A4R2KF21-F1
#
_entry.id   AF-A0A4R2KF21-F1
#
_cell.length_a   1.000
_cell.length_b   1.000
_cell.length_c   1.000
_cell.angle_alpha   90.00
_cell.angle_beta   90.00
_cell.angle_gamma   90.00
#
_symmetry.space_group_name_H-M   'P 1'
#
loop_
_entity.id
_entity.type
_entity.pdbx_description
1 polymer ?
#
loop_
_entity_poly.entity_id
_entity_poly.type
_entity_poly.pdbx_seq_one_letter_code
_entity_poly.pdbx_strand_id
1 'polypeptide(L)'
;MTARPLLLVGAAEQVKQALVRVRAHPRDWVPVGALDDDPDTHGLDLDGVPVLGSPELVHLLPDAALLACDPSVVDRLGLPIDRWVRVS
;
A
#
# COMPACT_ATOMS: atom_id res chain seq x y z
N MET A 1 -16.89 1.20 13.72
CA MET A 1 -15.63 0.54 13.33
C MET A 1 -14.67 1.62 12.91
N THR A 2 -13.40 1.52 13.33
CA THR A 2 -12.34 2.44 12.89
C THR A 2 -11.73 1.92 11.59
N ALA A 3 -11.50 2.80 10.62
CA ALA A 3 -10.86 2.43 9.36
C ALA A 3 -9.47 1.81 9.61
N ARG A 4 -9.11 0.77 8.86
CA ARG A 4 -7.87 0.02 9.05
C ARG A 4 -6.71 0.69 8.30
N PRO A 5 -5.51 0.77 8.89
CA PRO A 5 -4.31 1.23 8.17
C PRO A 5 -4.05 0.39 6.92
N LEU A 6 -3.73 1.04 5.81
CA LEU A 6 -3.48 0.42 4.51
C LEU A 6 -2.13 0.89 3.95
N LEU A 7 -1.29 -0.07 3.57
CA LEU A 7 -0.08 0.17 2.78
C LEU A 7 -0.35 -0.15 1.31
N LEU A 8 0.11 0.71 0.41
CA LEU A 8 0.03 0.50 -1.03
C LEU A 8 1.39 0.00 -1.53
N VAL A 9 1.43 -1.14 -2.20
CA VAL A 9 2.69 -1.77 -2.65
C VAL A 9 2.78 -1.71 -4.18
N GLY A 10 3.76 -0.99 -4.70
CA GLY A 10 4.01 -0.82 -6.13
C GLY A 10 4.50 0.59 -6.48
N ALA A 11 4.74 0.82 -7.76
CA ALA A 11 5.31 2.07 -8.23
C ALA A 11 4.34 3.27 -8.11
N ALA A 12 4.92 4.48 -8.05
CA ALA A 12 4.23 5.72 -7.76
C ALA A 12 2.95 5.97 -8.59
N GLU A 13 2.97 5.71 -9.91
CA GLU A 13 1.80 5.95 -10.77
C GLU A 13 0.66 4.96 -10.48
N GLN A 14 0.98 3.69 -10.22
CA GLN A 14 0.02 2.67 -9.84
C GLN A 14 -0.60 3.00 -8.46
N VAL A 15 0.23 3.47 -7.52
CA VAL A 15 -0.23 3.92 -6.20
C VAL A 15 -1.19 5.10 -6.34
N LYS A 16 -0.88 6.13 -7.13
CA LYS A 16 -1.77 7.28 -7.35
C LYS A 16 -3.13 6.83 -7.91
N GLN A 17 -3.16 5.90 -8.85
CA GLN A 17 -4.41 5.34 -9.37
C GLN A 17 -5.20 4.55 -8.31
N ALA A 18 -4.51 3.75 -7.49
CA ALA A 18 -5.12 3.01 -6.41
C ALA A 18 -5.70 3.93 -5.32
N LEU A 19 -5.03 5.04 -5.00
CA LEU A 19 -5.49 6.01 -4.01
C LEU A 19 -6.86 6.59 -4.33
N VAL A 20 -7.17 6.84 -5.61
CA VAL A 20 -8.50 7.29 -6.04
C VAL A 20 -9.58 6.29 -5.59
N ARG A 21 -9.34 4.98 -5.78
CA ARG A 21 -10.27 3.92 -5.38
C ARG A 21 -10.35 3.78 -3.87
N VAL A 22 -9.21 3.76 -3.18
CA VAL A 22 -9.16 3.64 -1.71
C VAL A 22 -9.94 4.76 -1.04
N ARG A 23 -9.80 5.99 -1.55
CA ARG A 23 -10.48 7.17 -1.00
C ARG A 23 -11.98 7.21 -1.24
N ALA A 24 -12.50 6.39 -2.15
CA ALA A 24 -13.94 6.17 -2.26
C ALA A 24 -14.50 5.38 -1.07
N HIS A 25 -13.63 4.70 -0.28
CA HIS A 25 -13.99 3.85 0.86
C HIS A 25 -13.32 4.31 2.18
N PRO A 26 -13.50 5.58 2.61
CA PRO A 26 -12.74 6.16 3.73
C PRO A 26 -13.16 5.60 5.11
N ARG A 27 -14.27 4.84 5.18
CA ARG A 27 -14.71 4.16 6.41
C ARG A 27 -13.98 2.84 6.62
N ASP A 28 -13.42 2.27 5.55
CA ASP A 28 -12.81 0.95 5.58
C ASP A 28 -11.28 1.08 5.70
N TRP A 29 -10.69 2.06 4.99
CA TRP A 29 -9.25 2.16 4.83
C TRP A 29 -8.70 3.55 5.14
N VAL A 30 -7.50 3.57 5.73
CA VAL A 30 -6.67 4.77 5.88
C VAL A 30 -5.33 4.49 5.20
N PRO A 31 -5.04 5.10 4.04
CA PRO A 31 -3.69 5.06 3.46
C PRO A 31 -2.68 5.65 4.45
N VAL A 32 -1.69 4.85 4.85
CA VAL A 32 -0.65 5.30 5.80
C VAL A 32 0.75 5.32 5.17
N GLY A 33 0.91 4.73 3.99
CA GLY A 33 2.17 4.77 3.25
C GLY A 33 2.13 3.96 1.97
N ALA A 34 3.07 4.26 1.08
CA ALA A 34 3.39 3.48 -0.10
C ALA A 34 4.73 2.77 0.07
N LEU A 35 4.91 1.65 -0.61
CA LEU A 35 6.15 0.88 -0.64
C LEU A 35 6.56 0.63 -2.10
N ASP A 36 7.79 1.02 -2.43
CA ASP A 36 8.34 1.00 -3.78
C ASP A 36 9.79 0.47 -3.73
N ASP A 37 10.16 -0.36 -4.69
CA ASP A 37 11.52 -0.90 -4.79
C ASP A 37 12.52 0.16 -5.25
N ASP A 38 12.06 1.22 -5.91
CA ASP A 38 12.91 2.32 -6.36
C ASP A 38 13.32 3.22 -5.17
N PRO A 39 14.59 3.19 -4.73
CA PRO A 39 15.05 4.00 -3.60
C PRO A 39 14.98 5.50 -3.88
N ASP A 40 15.00 5.93 -5.14
CA ASP A 40 14.90 7.34 -5.51
C ASP A 40 13.50 7.91 -5.23
N THR A 41 12.51 7.04 -5.02
CA THR A 41 11.14 7.43 -4.66
C THR A 41 10.92 7.54 -3.15
N HIS A 42 11.84 7.05 -2.31
CA HIS A 42 11.63 6.98 -0.87
C HIS A 42 11.57 8.39 -0.26
N GLY A 43 10.54 8.64 0.55
CA GLY A 43 10.24 9.95 1.12
C GLY A 43 9.46 10.89 0.20
N LEU A 44 9.20 10.51 -1.06
CA LEU A 44 8.28 11.26 -1.91
C LEU A 44 6.85 11.20 -1.36
N ASP A 45 6.12 12.29 -1.56
CA ASP A 45 4.70 12.37 -1.25
C ASP A 45 3.86 12.00 -2.49
N LEU A 46 3.01 10.99 -2.33
CA LEU A 46 2.06 10.55 -3.34
C LEU A 46 0.67 11.02 -2.92
N ASP A 47 0.42 12.31 -3.13
CA ASP A 47 -0.86 12.96 -2.85
C ASP A 47 -1.23 12.85 -1.35
N GLY A 48 -0.33 13.20 -0.44
CA GLY A 48 -0.50 13.09 1.00
C GLY A 48 -0.19 11.71 1.59
N VAL A 49 0.31 10.77 0.79
CA VAL A 49 0.75 9.43 1.24
C VAL A 49 2.24 9.27 0.97
N PRO A 50 3.09 9.17 2.01
CA PRO A 50 4.53 9.09 1.82
C PRO A 50 4.97 7.70 1.33
N VAL A 51 6.00 7.65 0.48
CA VAL A 51 6.73 6.41 0.19
C VAL A 51 7.65 6.10 1.37
N LEU A 52 7.36 5.04 2.12
CA LEU A 52 8.05 4.70 3.37
C LEU A 52 9.36 3.94 3.14
N GLY A 53 9.50 3.29 1.99
CA GLY A 53 10.68 2.50 1.65
C GLY A 53 10.33 1.28 0.79
N SER A 54 11.20 0.28 0.87
CA SER A 54 11.06 -0.98 0.13
C SER A 54 9.83 -1.79 0.56
N PRO A 55 9.21 -2.57 -0.36
CA PRO A 55 8.19 -3.57 -0.07
C PRO A 55 8.52 -4.53 1.07
N GLU A 56 9.80 -4.79 1.37
CA GLU A 56 10.21 -5.64 2.51
C GLU A 56 9.77 -5.09 3.88
N LEU A 57 9.50 -3.78 4.00
CA LEU A 57 8.99 -3.17 5.23
C LEU A 57 7.64 -3.74 5.68
N VAL A 58 6.88 -4.42 4.81
CA VAL A 58 5.64 -5.10 5.18
C VAL A 58 5.82 -6.06 6.36
N HIS A 59 7.00 -6.69 6.49
CA HIS A 59 7.30 -7.64 7.56
C HIS A 59 7.45 -6.96 8.93
N LEU A 60 7.76 -5.66 8.94
CA LEU A 60 7.84 -4.84 10.16
C LEU A 60 6.50 -4.19 10.51
N LEU A 61 5.51 -4.28 9.62
CA LEU A 61 4.20 -3.64 9.73
C LEU A 61 3.07 -4.70 9.67
N PRO A 62 2.98 -5.62 10.64
CA PRO A 62 2.04 -6.75 10.60
C PRO A 62 0.56 -6.35 10.74
N ASP A 63 0.26 -5.19 11.33
CA ASP A 63 -1.12 -4.77 11.59
C ASP A 63 -1.79 -4.10 10.36
N ALA A 64 -0.99 -3.55 9.45
CA ALA A 64 -1.49 -2.89 8.25
C ALA A 64 -2.10 -3.90 7.26
N ALA A 65 -3.20 -3.53 6.63
CA ALA A 65 -3.65 -4.19 5.41
C ALA A 65 -2.75 -3.80 4.23
N LEU A 66 -2.73 -4.61 3.18
CA LEU A 66 -1.92 -4.41 1.99
C LEU A 66 -2.78 -4.34 0.73
N LEU A 67 -2.57 -3.33 -0.11
CA LEU A 67 -3.11 -3.26 -1.46
C LEU A 67 -1.96 -3.40 -2.46
N ALA A 68 -1.96 -4.49 -3.22
CA ALA A 68 -1.07 -4.66 -4.36
C ALA A 68 -1.51 -3.73 -5.49
N CYS A 69 -0.69 -2.71 -5.78
CA CYS A 69 -0.85 -1.82 -6.93
C CYS A 69 -0.18 -2.42 -8.18
N ASP A 70 0.81 -3.28 -7.97
CA ASP A 70 1.33 -4.24 -8.95
C ASP A 70 1.05 -5.68 -8.46
N PRO A 71 0.31 -6.51 -9.21
CA PRO A 71 0.05 -7.90 -8.83
C PRO A 71 1.31 -8.75 -8.61
N SER A 72 2.43 -8.43 -9.26
CA SER A 72 3.69 -9.18 -9.17
C SER A 72 4.24 -9.25 -7.74
N VAL A 73 3.86 -8.28 -6.89
CA VAL A 73 4.36 -8.19 -5.50
C VAL A 73 3.71 -9.21 -4.57
N VAL A 74 2.55 -9.75 -4.93
CA VAL A 74 1.80 -10.69 -4.07
C VAL A 74 2.58 -12.00 -3.93
N ASP A 75 2.95 -12.60 -5.06
CA ASP A 75 3.71 -13.85 -5.08
C ASP A 75 5.13 -13.65 -4.52
N ARG A 76 5.75 -12.49 -4.80
CA ARG A 76 7.09 -12.15 -4.32
C ARG A 76 7.16 -12.06 -2.80
N LEU A 77 6.20 -11.39 -2.16
CA LEU A 77 6.22 -11.16 -0.71
C LEU A 77 5.72 -12.35 0.10
N GLY A 78 5.01 -13.30 -0.52
CA GLY A 78 4.62 -14.57 0.12
C GLY A 78 3.78 -14.42 1.39
N LEU A 79 3.06 -13.30 1.52
CA LEU A 79 2.29 -12.99 2.73
C LEU A 79 0.94 -13.71 2.75
N PRO A 80 0.39 -14.01 3.94
CA PRO A 80 -0.94 -14.58 4.10
C PRO A 80 -2.03 -13.80 3.35
N ILE A 81 -2.98 -14.51 2.73
CA ILE A 81 -4.01 -13.92 1.86
C ILE A 81 -4.89 -12.89 2.58
N ASP A 82 -5.10 -13.02 3.89
CA ASP A 82 -5.88 -12.13 4.74
C ASP A 82 -5.20 -10.78 5.02
N ARG A 83 -3.91 -10.66 4.68
CA ARG A 83 -3.20 -9.37 4.66
C ARG A 83 -3.61 -8.51 3.46
N TRP A 84 -3.99 -9.15 2.36
CA TRP A 84 -4.27 -8.49 1.09
C TRP A 84 -5.73 -8.06 0.98
N VAL A 85 -5.95 -6.85 0.51
CA VAL A 85 -7.28 -6.30 0.29
C VAL A 85 -7.52 -6.06 -1.20
N ARG A 86 -8.79 -6.09 -1.57
CA ARG A 86 -9.26 -5.69 -2.89
C ARG A 86 -10.12 -4.45 -2.76
N VAL A 87 -9.85 -3.46 -3.59
CA VAL A 87 -10.66 -2.25 -3.68
C VAL A 87 -11.27 -2.22 -5.08
N SER A 88 -12.59 -2.43 -5.14
CA SER A 88 -13.40 -2.36 -6.36
C SER A 88 -13.85 -0.94 -6.67
#